data_AF-A0AAD9L7D9-F1
#
_entry.id   AF-A0AAD9L7D9-F1
#
_cell.length_a   1.000
_cell.length_b   1.000
_cell.length_c   1.000
_cell.angle_alpha   90.00
_cell.angle_beta   90.00
_cell.angle_gamma   90.00
#
_symmetry.space_group_name_H-M   'P 1'
#
loop_
_entity.id
_entity.type
_entity.pdbx_description
1 polymer ?
#
loop_
_entity_poly.entity_id
_entity_poly.type
_entity_poly.pdbx_seq_one_letter_code
_entity_poly.pdbx_strand_id
1 'polypeptide(L)'
;MSKKRKDKDTEKQPKLASRHYEMSSFSEKKVTRFIKEDATSLVEYNRRQLSRIYPAVALNYQTSTLPMQLNQGLFQDNGGCGYVLKPDILTEGVGRKSSAVSQRGQHQAGPGVVGAGLSVTWNEVVAFKVHVPQLALVSFLVKDSADNLLAQYTLPMRCMTEGYRVVPLQSKSSEALSFASLLVHVELKGS
;
A
#
# COMPACT_ATOMS: atom_id res chain seq x y z
N MET A 1 -8.42 10.42 -51.55
CA MET A 1 -8.13 11.39 -50.46
C MET A 1 -8.12 10.65 -49.12
N SER A 2 -7.00 10.79 -48.40
CA SER A 2 -6.65 10.40 -47.02
C SER A 2 -7.40 9.28 -46.30
N LYS A 3 -6.80 8.07 -46.30
CA LYS A 3 -6.84 7.18 -45.13
C LYS A 3 -5.97 7.82 -44.03
N LYS A 4 -6.61 8.33 -42.96
CA LYS A 4 -5.90 8.69 -41.73
C LYS A 4 -5.18 7.44 -41.22
N ARG A 5 -3.86 7.41 -41.34
CA ARG A 5 -3.01 6.47 -40.60
C ARG A 5 -3.24 6.79 -39.12
N LYS A 6 -3.78 5.83 -38.37
CA LYS A 6 -3.70 5.87 -36.90
C LYS A 6 -2.21 5.88 -36.58
N ASP A 7 -1.71 7.00 -36.08
CA ASP A 7 -0.42 7.03 -35.42
C ASP A 7 -0.47 5.96 -34.33
N LYS A 8 0.32 4.89 -34.53
CA LYS A 8 0.66 4.00 -33.44
C LYS A 8 1.42 4.88 -32.47
N ASP A 9 0.78 5.27 -31.37
CA ASP A 9 1.44 5.83 -30.20
C ASP A 9 2.63 4.91 -29.88
N THR A 10 3.79 5.34 -30.34
CA THR A 10 5.05 4.70 -30.05
C THR A 10 5.38 5.19 -28.65
N GLU A 11 4.70 4.59 -27.66
CA GLU A 11 4.79 4.98 -26.25
C GLU A 11 6.21 4.71 -25.75
N LYS A 12 7.04 5.74 -25.79
CA LYS A 12 8.44 5.72 -25.36
C LYS A 12 8.52 5.42 -23.85
N GLN A 13 9.57 4.67 -23.46
CA GLN A 13 10.02 4.46 -22.07
C GLN A 13 10.10 5.77 -21.28
N PRO A 14 10.06 5.75 -19.92
CA PRO A 14 10.23 6.95 -19.12
C PRO A 14 11.66 7.47 -19.37
N LYS A 15 11.76 8.55 -20.14
CA LYS A 15 13.04 9.19 -20.42
C LYS A 15 13.27 10.22 -19.35
N LEU A 16 14.46 10.18 -18.73
CA LEU A 16 14.90 11.26 -17.85
C LEU A 16 14.93 12.54 -18.69
N ALA A 17 14.02 13.46 -18.40
CA ALA A 17 14.06 14.77 -19.01
C ALA A 17 15.22 15.57 -18.41
N SER A 18 15.81 16.45 -19.21
CA SER A 18 16.78 17.43 -18.71
C SER A 18 16.17 18.36 -17.65
N ARG A 19 14.84 18.52 -17.67
CA ARG A 19 14.09 19.51 -16.90
C ARG A 19 13.26 18.84 -15.79
N HIS A 20 13.48 19.27 -14.55
CA HIS A 20 12.85 18.66 -13.36
C HIS A 20 11.35 18.99 -13.24
N TYR A 21 10.90 20.08 -13.89
CA TYR A 21 9.50 20.50 -13.91
C TYR A 21 8.64 19.74 -14.91
N GLU A 22 9.23 18.91 -15.77
CA GLU A 22 8.46 18.03 -16.65
C GLU A 22 7.91 16.84 -15.86
N MET A 23 6.65 16.49 -16.12
CA MET A 23 5.97 15.35 -15.50
C MET A 23 5.32 14.48 -16.56
N SER A 24 5.08 13.21 -16.23
CA SER A 24 4.45 12.27 -17.16
C SER A 24 3.28 11.54 -16.51
N SER A 25 2.23 11.31 -17.28
CA SER A 25 1.11 10.47 -16.88
C SER A 25 1.20 9.12 -17.58
N PHE A 26 1.02 8.04 -16.82
CA PHE A 26 1.10 6.67 -17.31
C PHE A 26 -0.14 5.87 -16.92
N SER A 27 -0.62 5.04 -17.85
CA SER A 27 -1.63 4.03 -17.50
C SER A 27 -1.00 2.93 -16.64
N GLU A 28 -1.80 2.31 -15.77
CA GLU A 28 -1.37 1.19 -14.93
C GLU A 28 -0.73 0.04 -15.74
N LYS A 29 -1.29 -0.28 -16.92
CA LYS A 29 -0.76 -1.32 -17.81
C LYS A 29 0.66 -1.00 -18.25
N LYS A 30 0.94 0.27 -18.56
CA LYS A 30 2.26 0.74 -18.99
C LYS A 30 3.27 0.70 -17.85
N VAL A 31 2.89 1.19 -16.67
CA VAL A 31 3.77 1.11 -15.49
C VAL A 31 4.08 -0.32 -15.09
N THR A 32 3.08 -1.21 -15.11
CA THR A 32 3.28 -2.64 -14.82
C THR A 32 4.30 -3.25 -15.78
N ARG A 33 4.26 -2.88 -17.06
CA ARG A 33 5.24 -3.30 -18.05
C ARG A 33 6.63 -2.76 -17.72
N PHE A 34 6.76 -1.47 -17.40
CA PHE A 34 8.05 -0.88 -17.02
C PHE A 34 8.65 -1.53 -15.78
N ILE A 35 7.85 -1.82 -14.76
CA ILE A 35 8.32 -2.49 -13.54
C ILE A 35 8.82 -3.91 -13.87
N LYS A 36 8.15 -4.63 -14.77
CA LYS A 36 8.56 -5.98 -15.20
C LYS A 36 9.83 -5.98 -16.05
N GLU A 37 10.02 -4.97 -16.89
CA GLU A 37 11.19 -4.87 -17.79
C GLU A 37 12.41 -4.27 -17.08
N ASP A 38 12.25 -3.11 -16.43
CA ASP A 38 13.28 -2.42 -15.66
C ASP A 38 12.66 -1.48 -14.61
N ALA A 39 12.41 -2.01 -13.41
CA ALA A 39 11.91 -1.23 -12.29
C ALA A 39 12.86 -0.10 -11.85
N THR A 40 14.18 -0.27 -12.05
CA THR A 40 15.18 0.70 -11.58
C THR A 40 15.06 2.01 -12.35
N SER A 41 14.83 1.94 -13.66
CA SER A 41 14.62 3.12 -14.50
C SER A 41 13.48 4.02 -13.99
N LEU A 42 12.39 3.42 -13.50
CA LEU A 42 11.25 4.15 -13.00
C LEU A 42 11.54 4.80 -11.64
N VAL A 43 12.32 4.14 -10.77
CA VAL A 43 12.77 4.74 -9.52
C VAL A 43 13.70 5.92 -9.80
N GLU A 44 14.66 5.78 -10.71
CA GLU A 44 15.56 6.87 -11.14
C GLU A 44 14.80 8.05 -11.75
N TYR A 45 13.81 7.77 -12.60
CA TYR A 45 12.92 8.80 -13.13
C TYR A 45 12.21 9.56 -11.99
N ASN A 46 11.60 8.82 -11.06
CA ASN A 46 10.86 9.38 -9.91
C ASN A 46 11.75 10.01 -8.83
N ARG A 47 13.07 9.93 -8.94
CA ARG A 47 14.00 10.70 -8.09
C ARG A 47 14.04 12.17 -8.51
N ARG A 48 13.84 12.48 -9.80
CA ARG A 48 14.00 13.84 -10.34
C ARG A 48 12.73 14.44 -10.93
N GLN A 49 11.74 13.61 -11.26
CA GLN A 49 10.50 14.02 -11.92
C GLN A 49 9.28 13.38 -11.25
N LEU A 50 8.10 13.95 -11.52
CA LEU A 50 6.84 13.42 -11.04
C LEU A 50 6.20 12.51 -12.10
N SER A 51 5.70 11.35 -11.66
CA SER A 51 4.83 10.51 -12.47
C SER A 51 3.43 10.42 -11.86
N ARG A 52 2.41 10.47 -12.72
CA ARG A 52 1.01 10.23 -12.34
C ARG A 52 0.55 8.89 -12.92
N ILE A 53 0.07 8.00 -12.07
CA ILE A 53 -0.37 6.65 -12.48
C ILE A 53 -1.87 6.51 -12.27
N TYR A 54 -2.59 6.10 -13.31
CA TYR A 54 -4.04 5.93 -13.25
C TYR A 54 -4.49 4.57 -13.80
N PRO A 55 -5.54 3.95 -13.21
CA PRO A 55 -6.26 4.37 -12.00
C PRO A 55 -5.61 3.91 -10.68
N ALA A 56 -4.50 3.16 -10.71
CA ALA A 56 -3.94 2.47 -9.54
C ALA A 56 -3.48 3.35 -8.36
N VAL A 57 -3.10 4.60 -8.60
CA VAL A 57 -2.63 5.55 -7.55
C VAL A 57 -3.48 6.82 -7.56
N ALA A 58 -3.85 7.30 -8.75
CA ALA A 58 -4.96 8.23 -8.92
C ALA A 58 -6.29 7.45 -8.86
N LEU A 59 -6.65 7.04 -7.64
CA LEU A 59 -7.78 6.15 -7.36
C LEU A 59 -9.13 6.86 -7.56
N ASN A 60 -10.16 6.07 -7.86
CA ASN A 60 -11.55 6.50 -7.81
C ASN A 60 -12.04 6.53 -6.36
N TYR A 61 -12.13 7.72 -5.75
CA TYR A 61 -12.58 7.90 -4.36
C TYR A 61 -14.01 7.42 -4.10
N GLN A 62 -14.81 7.26 -5.15
CA GLN A 62 -16.18 6.75 -5.06
C GLN A 62 -16.27 5.23 -4.80
N THR A 63 -15.15 4.49 -4.82
CA THR A 63 -15.15 3.03 -4.67
C THR A 63 -14.34 2.59 -3.46
N SER A 64 -15.02 2.12 -2.40
CA SER A 64 -14.36 1.50 -1.24
C SER A 64 -13.83 0.12 -1.61
N THR A 65 -12.56 0.08 -2.00
CA THR A 65 -11.81 -1.14 -2.32
C THR A 65 -10.53 -1.16 -1.52
N LEU A 66 -9.85 -2.31 -1.47
CA LEU A 66 -8.57 -2.43 -0.77
C LEU A 66 -7.53 -1.35 -1.19
N PRO A 67 -7.33 -1.01 -2.48
CA PRO A 67 -6.44 0.10 -2.84
C PRO A 67 -6.79 1.42 -2.14
N MET A 68 -8.09 1.72 -1.96
CA MET A 68 -8.54 2.90 -1.23
C MET A 68 -8.21 2.80 0.26
N GLN A 69 -8.39 1.64 0.87
CA GLN A 69 -8.05 1.38 2.28
C GLN A 69 -6.54 1.53 2.53
N LEU A 70 -5.71 0.97 1.64
CA LEU A 70 -4.26 1.13 1.69
C LEU A 70 -3.85 2.60 1.53
N ASN A 71 -4.49 3.31 0.60
CA ASN A 71 -4.26 4.73 0.37
C ASN A 71 -4.61 5.57 1.61
N GLN A 72 -5.80 5.36 2.18
CA GLN A 72 -6.22 6.04 3.40
C GLN A 72 -5.30 5.75 4.58
N GLY A 73 -4.91 4.48 4.79
CA GLY A 73 -3.98 4.10 5.85
C GLY A 73 -2.59 4.72 5.67
N LEU A 74 -2.08 4.76 4.45
CA LEU A 74 -0.78 5.39 4.15
C LEU A 74 -0.82 6.90 4.41
N PHE A 75 -1.88 7.59 4.00
CA PHE A 75 -2.00 9.05 4.08
C PHE A 75 -2.54 9.58 5.41
N GLN A 76 -2.81 8.70 6.39
CA GLN A 76 -2.96 9.14 7.79
C GLN A 76 -1.64 9.65 8.39
N ASP A 77 -0.51 9.20 7.84
CA ASP A 77 0.81 9.70 8.23
C ASP A 77 0.97 11.19 7.94
N ASN A 78 1.95 11.79 8.62
CA ASN A 78 2.27 13.22 8.49
C ASN A 78 1.03 14.12 8.75
N GLY A 79 0.23 13.74 9.74
CA GLY A 79 -0.95 14.48 10.17
C GLY A 79 -2.09 14.52 9.14
N GLY A 80 -2.15 13.58 8.20
CA GLY A 80 -3.25 13.55 7.22
C GLY A 80 -3.12 14.58 6.10
N CYS A 81 -1.97 15.22 5.92
CA CYS A 81 -1.84 16.36 4.99
C CYS A 81 -1.80 15.97 3.50
N GLY A 82 -1.83 14.67 3.17
CA GLY A 82 -1.75 14.16 1.80
C GLY A 82 -0.33 14.01 1.24
N TYR A 83 0.71 14.30 2.04
CA TYR A 83 2.11 14.12 1.65
C TYR A 83 2.85 13.21 2.64
N VAL A 84 3.47 12.16 2.10
CA VAL A 84 4.33 11.23 2.86
C VAL A 84 5.69 11.19 2.18
N LEU A 85 6.76 11.37 2.96
CA LEU A 85 8.12 11.30 2.43
C LEU A 85 8.41 9.89 1.90
N LYS A 86 9.03 9.82 0.72
CA LYS A 86 9.55 8.55 0.20
C LYS A 86 10.68 8.06 1.13
N PRO A 87 10.78 6.74 1.39
CA PRO A 87 11.92 6.21 2.14
C PRO A 87 13.25 6.42 1.42
N ASP A 88 14.34 6.44 2.20
CA ASP A 88 15.69 6.77 1.72
C ASP A 88 16.15 5.88 0.56
N ILE A 89 15.74 4.61 0.56
CA ILE A 89 16.03 3.66 -0.51
C ILE A 89 15.51 4.09 -1.90
N LEU A 90 14.52 4.99 -1.94
CA LEU A 90 13.92 5.55 -3.15
C LEU A 90 14.37 7.00 -3.45
N THR A 91 15.21 7.59 -2.60
CA THR A 91 15.72 8.96 -2.75
C THR A 91 17.24 9.00 -2.89
N GLU A 92 17.99 8.16 -2.15
CA GLU A 92 19.45 8.12 -2.18
C GLU A 92 19.99 7.35 -3.40
N GLY A 93 21.16 7.75 -3.91
CA GLY A 93 21.78 7.18 -5.11
C GLY A 93 22.13 5.69 -4.97
N VAL A 94 22.00 4.95 -6.08
CA VAL A 94 22.09 3.48 -6.16
C VAL A 94 23.46 2.94 -5.72
N GLY A 95 23.58 2.57 -4.44
CA GLY A 95 24.64 1.67 -3.94
C GLY A 95 24.14 0.26 -3.61
N ARG A 96 22.84 0.04 -3.49
CA ARG A 96 22.24 -1.25 -3.14
C ARG A 96 21.18 -1.64 -4.16
N LYS A 97 21.48 -2.65 -4.99
CA LYS A 97 20.47 -3.31 -5.84
C LYS A 97 19.37 -3.84 -4.92
N SER A 98 18.23 -3.16 -4.92
CA SER A 98 17.09 -3.53 -4.09
C SER A 98 15.98 -3.94 -5.05
N SER A 99 15.84 -5.23 -5.29
CA SER A 99 14.67 -5.77 -5.98
C SER A 99 13.47 -5.58 -5.05
N ALA A 100 12.66 -4.56 -5.30
CA ALA A 100 11.40 -4.38 -4.60
C ALA A 100 10.45 -5.50 -5.05
N VAL A 101 10.40 -6.60 -4.29
CA VAL A 101 9.38 -7.62 -4.47
C VAL A 101 8.12 -7.11 -3.75
N SER A 102 7.06 -6.86 -4.51
CA SER A 102 5.73 -6.69 -3.93
C SER A 102 5.31 -8.03 -3.31
N GLN A 103 5.46 -8.15 -2.00
CA GLN A 103 4.98 -9.29 -1.24
C GLN A 103 3.68 -8.89 -0.55
N ARG A 104 2.59 -9.56 -0.92
CA ARG A 104 1.34 -9.50 -0.19
C ARG A 104 1.20 -10.77 0.63
N GLY A 105 1.62 -10.73 1.88
CA GLY A 105 1.30 -11.76 2.84
C GLY A 105 -0.16 -11.62 3.28
N GLN A 106 -0.96 -12.65 3.07
CA GLN A 106 -2.25 -12.77 3.75
C GLN A 106 -2.15 -13.92 4.72
N HIS A 107 -2.61 -13.68 5.94
CA HIS A 107 -2.85 -14.74 6.90
C HIS A 107 -4.27 -14.59 7.42
N GLN A 108 -4.99 -15.70 7.45
CA GLN A 108 -6.33 -15.76 8.01
C GLN A 108 -6.21 -16.50 9.32
N ALA A 109 -6.51 -15.80 10.42
CA ALA A 109 -6.70 -16.47 11.69
C ALA A 109 -7.88 -17.43 11.59
N GLY A 110 -7.85 -18.51 12.36
CA GLY A 110 -8.96 -19.46 12.46
C GLY A 110 -10.27 -18.83 12.94
N PRO A 111 -11.35 -19.62 13.02
CA PRO A 111 -12.61 -19.12 13.56
C PRO A 111 -12.43 -18.72 15.03
N GLY A 112 -12.70 -17.46 15.34
CA GLY A 112 -12.62 -16.96 16.71
C GLY A 112 -13.67 -17.61 17.61
N VAL A 113 -13.34 -17.77 18.89
CA VAL A 113 -14.28 -18.25 19.91
C VAL A 113 -15.02 -17.06 20.49
N VAL A 114 -16.35 -17.11 20.45
CA VAL A 114 -17.21 -16.09 21.04
C VAL A 114 -17.23 -16.30 22.57
N GLY A 115 -16.67 -15.33 23.29
CA GLY A 115 -16.73 -15.25 24.74
C GLY A 115 -17.98 -14.54 25.25
N ALA A 116 -18.06 -14.33 26.56
CA ALA A 116 -19.12 -13.51 27.14
C ALA A 116 -19.02 -12.05 26.65
N GLY A 117 -20.17 -11.40 26.43
CA GLY A 117 -20.23 -9.95 26.22
C GLY A 117 -19.72 -9.44 24.86
N LEU A 118 -20.02 -10.14 23.75
CA LEU A 118 -19.61 -9.76 22.38
C LEU A 118 -18.09 -9.75 22.13
N SER A 119 -17.31 -10.39 23.00
CA SER A 119 -15.87 -10.57 22.80
C SER A 119 -15.60 -11.78 21.92
N VAL A 120 -14.69 -11.64 20.97
CA VAL A 120 -14.20 -12.76 20.14
C VAL A 120 -12.70 -12.90 20.39
N THR A 121 -12.27 -14.12 20.68
CA THR A 121 -10.86 -14.42 20.95
C THR A 121 -10.32 -15.41 19.92
N TRP A 122 -9.20 -15.06 19.30
CA TRP A 122 -8.46 -15.95 18.39
C TRP A 122 -7.31 -16.66 19.09
N ASN A 123 -6.51 -15.93 19.89
CA ASN A 123 -5.29 -16.47 20.55
C ASN A 123 -4.31 -17.16 19.58
N GLU A 124 -4.26 -16.69 18.33
CA GLU A 124 -3.35 -17.20 17.32
C GLU A 124 -2.15 -16.29 17.14
N VAL A 125 -0.99 -16.91 16.90
CA VAL A 125 0.26 -16.20 16.58
C VAL A 125 0.53 -16.35 15.10
N VAL A 126 0.73 -15.21 14.45
CA VAL A 126 1.05 -15.14 13.03
C VAL A 126 2.45 -14.56 12.88
N ALA A 127 3.31 -15.25 12.13
CA ALA A 127 4.64 -14.78 11.82
C ALA A 127 4.86 -14.73 10.29
N PHE A 128 5.42 -13.63 9.81
CA PHE A 128 5.80 -13.46 8.42
C PHE A 128 7.07 -12.60 8.33
N LYS A 129 7.87 -12.84 7.28
CA LYS A 129 9.09 -12.08 7.01
C LYS A 129 8.78 -10.88 6.13
N VAL A 130 9.18 -9.68 6.56
CA VAL A 130 9.04 -8.44 5.78
C VAL A 130 10.42 -7.99 5.31
N HIS A 131 10.64 -7.97 4.00
CA HIS A 131 11.96 -7.63 3.44
C HIS A 131 12.24 -6.12 3.41
N VAL A 132 11.22 -5.30 3.10
CA VAL A 132 11.38 -3.84 2.98
C VAL A 132 10.33 -3.15 3.86
N PRO A 133 10.52 -3.12 5.20
CA PRO A 133 9.51 -2.62 6.14
C PRO A 133 9.17 -1.14 5.91
N GLN A 134 10.10 -0.34 5.39
CA GLN A 134 9.87 1.08 5.09
C GLN A 134 8.77 1.33 4.03
N LEU A 135 8.49 0.33 3.17
CA LEU A 135 7.44 0.37 2.15
C LEU A 135 6.22 -0.50 2.49
N ALA A 136 6.26 -1.22 3.61
CA ALA A 136 5.21 -2.16 3.98
C ALA A 136 4.06 -1.45 4.71
N LEU A 137 2.84 -1.87 4.39
CA LEU A 137 1.62 -1.56 5.14
C LEU A 137 1.13 -2.84 5.82
N VAL A 138 0.58 -2.71 7.02
CA VAL A 138 -0.11 -3.80 7.73
C VAL A 138 -1.59 -3.46 7.76
N SER A 139 -2.41 -4.39 7.28
CA SER A 139 -3.88 -4.27 7.30
C SER A 139 -4.48 -5.36 8.18
N PHE A 140 -5.20 -4.94 9.21
CA PHE A 140 -6.08 -5.79 10.01
C PHE A 140 -7.45 -5.78 9.34
N LEU A 141 -7.93 -6.96 8.92
CA LEU A 141 -9.23 -7.12 8.26
C LEU A 141 -10.06 -8.10 9.08
N VAL A 142 -11.18 -7.62 9.62
CA VAL A 142 -12.16 -8.45 10.34
C VAL A 142 -13.28 -8.78 9.38
N LYS A 143 -13.55 -10.06 9.18
CA LYS A 143 -14.58 -10.56 8.27
C LYS A 143 -15.55 -11.50 8.98
N ASP A 144 -16.75 -11.64 8.42
CA ASP A 144 -17.69 -12.67 8.83
C ASP A 144 -17.40 -14.04 8.17
N SER A 145 -18.19 -15.05 8.52
CA SER A 145 -18.09 -16.41 7.96
C SER A 145 -18.39 -16.50 6.45
N ALA A 146 -19.00 -15.47 5.87
CA ALA A 146 -19.29 -15.35 4.44
C ALA A 146 -18.25 -14.50 3.70
N ASP A 147 -17.09 -14.23 4.33
CA ASP A 147 -15.99 -13.41 3.83
C ASP A 147 -16.35 -11.92 3.59
N ASN A 148 -17.46 -11.45 4.16
CA ASN A 148 -17.80 -10.03 4.11
C ASN A 148 -16.93 -9.26 5.10
N LEU A 149 -16.27 -8.20 4.61
CA LEU A 149 -15.52 -7.29 5.48
C LEU A 149 -16.46 -6.60 6.47
N LEU A 150 -16.21 -6.77 7.76
CA LEU A 150 -16.96 -6.11 8.84
C LEU A 150 -16.24 -4.83 9.26
N ALA A 151 -14.93 -4.93 9.46
CA ALA A 151 -14.11 -3.80 9.87
C ALA A 151 -12.67 -3.94 9.39
N GLN A 152 -11.96 -2.83 9.34
CA GLN A 152 -10.58 -2.78 8.89
C GLN A 152 -9.76 -1.74 9.63
N TYR A 153 -8.44 -1.91 9.65
CA TYR A 153 -7.49 -0.88 10.04
C TYR A 153 -6.19 -1.11 9.29
N THR A 154 -5.67 -0.07 8.64
CA THR A 154 -4.41 -0.15 7.89
C THR A 154 -3.47 0.94 8.34
N LEU A 155 -2.21 0.58 8.61
CA LEU A 155 -1.16 1.53 8.95
C LEU A 155 0.18 1.13 8.31
N PRO A 156 1.12 2.07 8.14
CA PRO A 156 2.49 1.75 7.78
C PRO A 156 3.20 0.90 8.85
N MET A 157 4.04 -0.03 8.41
CA MET A 157 4.80 -0.91 9.31
C MET A 157 5.67 -0.13 10.31
N ARG A 158 6.21 1.01 9.89
CA ARG A 158 6.98 1.94 10.73
C ARG A 158 6.21 2.50 11.94
N CYS A 159 4.88 2.49 11.87
CA CYS A 159 4.00 3.01 12.93
C CYS A 159 3.61 1.90 13.93
N MET A 160 3.94 0.63 13.64
CA MET A 160 3.71 -0.48 14.54
C MET A 160 4.80 -0.52 15.63
N THR A 161 4.41 -0.78 16.87
CA THR A 161 5.31 -0.83 18.03
C THR A 161 5.13 -2.14 18.79
N GLU A 162 6.19 -2.65 19.41
CA GLU A 162 6.20 -3.94 20.12
C GLU A 162 5.32 -3.96 21.38
N GLY A 163 4.90 -5.16 21.78
CA GLY A 163 4.08 -5.43 22.97
C GLY A 163 2.59 -5.44 22.68
N TYR A 164 1.78 -5.33 23.74
CA TYR A 164 0.32 -5.30 23.63
C TYR A 164 -0.17 -3.94 23.09
N ARG A 165 -1.01 -3.99 22.05
CA ARG A 165 -1.55 -2.83 21.35
C ARG A 165 -3.04 -2.99 21.09
N VAL A 166 -3.76 -1.88 21.18
CA VAL A 166 -5.16 -1.78 20.78
C VAL A 166 -5.19 -1.21 19.37
N VAL A 167 -5.75 -1.96 18.44
CA VAL A 167 -5.97 -1.55 17.06
C VAL A 167 -7.43 -1.08 16.94
N PRO A 168 -7.68 0.23 16.80
CA PRO A 168 -9.03 0.73 16.62
C PRO A 168 -9.57 0.29 15.25
N LEU A 169 -10.79 -0.21 15.21
CA LEU A 169 -11.39 -0.69 13.98
C LEU A 169 -12.18 0.41 13.27
N GLN A 170 -12.19 0.36 11.95
CA GLN A 170 -12.92 1.28 11.09
C GLN A 170 -13.89 0.51 10.18
N SER A 171 -14.95 1.17 9.73
CA SER A 171 -15.90 0.64 8.76
C SER A 171 -15.24 0.47 7.37
N LYS A 172 -16.00 -0.05 6.40
CA LYS A 172 -15.58 -0.10 4.98
C LYS A 172 -15.30 1.30 4.41
N SER A 173 -15.97 2.34 4.90
CA SER A 173 -15.77 3.75 4.52
C SER A 173 -14.61 4.42 5.26
N SER A 174 -13.89 3.68 6.12
CA SER A 174 -12.83 4.20 7.00
C SER A 174 -13.34 5.18 8.07
N GLU A 175 -14.60 5.02 8.47
CA GLU A 175 -15.16 5.74 9.62
C GLU A 175 -14.83 4.97 10.90
N ALA A 176 -14.46 5.69 11.97
CA ALA A 176 -14.10 5.06 13.24
C ALA A 176 -15.30 4.36 13.88
N LEU A 177 -15.08 3.13 14.35
CA LEU A 177 -16.06 2.36 15.12
C LEU A 177 -15.77 2.50 16.62
N SER A 178 -16.49 3.38 17.32
CA SER A 178 -16.17 3.81 18.69
C SER A 178 -16.04 2.69 19.72
N PHE A 179 -16.64 1.52 19.49
CA PHE A 179 -16.65 0.39 20.42
C PHE A 179 -16.03 -0.88 19.84
N ALA A 180 -15.35 -0.80 18.69
CA ALA A 180 -14.73 -1.95 18.05
C ALA A 180 -13.20 -1.77 18.01
N SER A 181 -12.49 -2.72 18.61
CA SER A 181 -11.02 -2.74 18.60
C SER A 181 -10.50 -4.18 18.66
N LEU A 182 -9.29 -4.38 18.17
CA LEU A 182 -8.55 -5.64 18.33
C LEU A 182 -7.44 -5.43 19.36
N LEU A 183 -7.32 -6.35 20.31
CA LEU A 183 -6.13 -6.45 21.13
C LEU A 183 -5.14 -7.38 20.43
N VAL A 184 -3.93 -6.88 20.16
CA VAL A 184 -2.87 -7.65 19.50
C VAL A 184 -1.58 -7.58 20.32
N HIS A 185 -0.78 -8.63 20.25
CA HIS A 185 0.60 -8.61 20.72
C HIS A 185 1.54 -8.57 19.52
N VAL A 186 2.45 -7.61 19.50
CA VAL A 186 3.39 -7.39 18.40
C VAL A 186 4.81 -7.71 18.85
N GLU A 187 5.49 -8.59 18.12
CA GLU A 187 6.92 -8.85 18.28
C GLU A 187 7.65 -8.48 16.98
N LEU A 188 8.64 -7.59 17.05
CA LEU A 188 9.43 -7.17 15.90
C LEU A 188 10.85 -7.73 16.04
N LYS A 189 11.08 -8.88 15.42
CA LYS A 189 12.42 -9.48 15.37
C LYS A 189 13.24 -8.76 14.30
N GLY A 190 14.18 -7.91 14.73
CA GLY A 190 15.18 -7.31 13.86
C GLY A 190 16.04 -8.39 13.21
N SER A 191 16.31 -8.25 11.91
CA SER A 191 17.24 -9.10 11.16
C SER A 191 18.68 -8.65 11.33
#